data_AF-A0A3D2NEW0-F1
#
_entry.id   AF-A0A3D2NEW0-F1
#
_cell.length_a   1.000
_cell.length_b   1.000
_cell.length_c   1.000
_cell.angle_alpha   90.00
_cell.angle_beta   90.00
_cell.angle_gamma   90.00
#
_symmetry.space_group_name_H-M   'P 1'
#
loop_
_entity.id
_entity.type
_entity.pdbx_description
1 polymer ?
#
loop_
_entity_poly.entity_id
_entity_poly.type
_entity_poly.pdbx_seq_one_letter_code
_entity_poly.pdbx_strand_id
1 'polypeptide(L)' 'AAEVPGSVWPSPVPALARVLVTFADGITLAWLADQDTDAARATAAFAASSLARHAEPSTRRPLPGDSTHPEDRHAD' A
#
# COMPACT_ATOMS: atom_id res chain seq x y z
N ALA A 1 -11.21 0.07 -9.42
CA ALA A 1 -10.36 -0.41 -8.32
C ALA A 1 -8.98 0.19 -8.53
N ALA A 2 -8.33 0.76 -7.52
CA ALA A 2 -6.97 1.28 -7.67
C ALA A 2 -6.00 0.09 -7.62
N GLU A 3 -5.46 -0.29 -8.78
CA GLU A 3 -4.43 -1.32 -8.88
C GLU A 3 -3.07 -0.66 -8.63
N VAL A 4 -2.54 -0.83 -7.42
CA VAL A 4 -1.10 -0.61 -7.18
C VAL A 4 -0.42 -1.91 -7.61
N PRO A 5 0.37 -1.92 -8.71
CA PRO A 5 0.99 -3.14 -9.19
C PRO A 5 1.97 -3.67 -8.13
N GLY A 6 1.69 -4.85 -7.56
CA GLY A 6 2.56 -5.47 -6.56
C GLY A 6 2.03 -5.46 -5.12
N SER A 7 0.81 -4.98 -4.85
CA SER A 7 0.17 -5.15 -3.54
C SER A 7 -1.26 -5.71 -3.64
N VAL A 8 -1.57 -6.73 -2.83
CA VAL A 8 -2.94 -7.24 -2.65
C VAL A 8 -3.49 -6.76 -1.31
N TRP A 9 -4.79 -6.48 -1.25
CA TRP A 9 -5.46 -6.08 -0.01
C TRP A 9 -6.35 -7.23 0.47
N PRO A 10 -5.90 -8.04 1.45
CA PRO A 10 -6.70 -9.14 2.01
C PRO A 10 -8.00 -8.67 2.66
N SER A 11 -8.05 -7.45 3.18
CA SER A 11 -9.27 -6.84 3.71
C SER A 11 -10.11 -6.21 2.58
N PRO A 12 -11.45 -6.20 2.67
CA PRO A 12 -12.30 -5.54 1.69
C PRO A 12 -11.91 -4.06 1.55
N VAL A 13 -11.43 -3.68 0.36
CA VAL A 13 -11.02 -2.30 0.04
C VAL A 13 -12.09 -1.26 0.44
N PRO A 14 -13.41 -1.48 0.24
CA PRO A 14 -14.42 -0.52 0.68
C PRO A 14 -14.42 -0.25 2.19
N ALA A 15 -14.11 -1.27 3.01
CA ALA A 15 -14.04 -1.11 4.46
C ALA A 15 -12.81 -0.27 4.86
N LEU A 16 -11.66 -0.58 4.27
CA LEU A 16 -10.42 0.17 4.50
C LEU A 16 -10.52 1.63 4.02
N ALA A 17 -11.16 1.86 2.88
CA ALA A 17 -11.42 3.22 2.38
C ALA A 17 -12.28 4.01 3.38
N ARG A 18 -13.28 3.37 3.98
CA ARG A 18 -14.14 4.00 4.99
C ARG A 18 -13.35 4.39 6.24
N VAL A 19 -12.44 3.53 6.70
CA VAL A 19 -11.53 3.83 7.81
C VAL A 19 -10.59 4.99 7.48
N LEU A 20 -10.02 5.02 6.28
CA LEU A 20 -9.15 6.12 5.83
C LEU A 20 -9.89 7.46 5.83
N VAL A 21 -11.13 7.50 5.36
CA VAL A 21 -11.97 8.70 5.39
C VAL A 21 -12.18 9.17 6.84
N THR A 22 -12.54 8.28 7.75
CA THR A 22 -12.68 8.62 9.17
C THR A 22 -11.41 9.21 9.76
N PHE A 23 -10.23 8.67 9.42
CA PHE A 23 -8.96 9.28 9.86
C PHE A 23 -8.75 10.67 9.27
N ALA A 24 -9.00 10.86 7.98
CA ALA A 24 -8.84 12.15 7.32
C ALA A 24 -9.76 13.22 7.92
N ASP A 25 -11.02 12.86 8.19
CA ASP A 25 -11.99 13.73 8.84
C ASP A 25 -11.53 14.10 10.25
N GLY A 26 -11.08 13.11 11.04
CA GLY A 26 -10.56 13.33 12.40
C GLY A 26 -9.32 14.23 12.43
N ILE A 27 -8.37 14.02 11.52
CA ILE A 27 -7.18 14.87 11.37
C ILE A 27 -7.58 16.30 11.02
N THR A 28 -8.53 16.46 10.09
CA THR A 28 -9.00 17.78 9.66
C THR A 28 -9.69 18.51 10.80
N LEU A 29 -10.56 17.83 11.55
CA LEU A 29 -11.27 18.42 12.70
C LEU A 29 -10.33 18.79 13.84
N ALA A 30 -9.34 17.95 14.14
CA ALA A 30 -8.32 18.25 15.15
C ALA A 30 -7.51 19.48 14.76
N TRP A 31 -7.00 19.52 13.51
CA TRP A 31 -6.28 20.67 12.98
C TRP A 31 -7.11 21.95 12.99
N LEU A 32 -8.40 21.89 12.66
CA LEU A 32 -9.27 23.07 12.75
C LEU A 32 -9.34 23.62 14.18
N ALA A 33 -9.30 22.75 15.19
CA ALA A 33 -9.39 23.13 16.59
C ALA A 33 -8.08 23.69 17.17
N ASP A 34 -6.93 23.11 16.82
CA ASP A 34 -5.62 23.46 17.40
C ASP A 34 -4.69 24.25 16.45
N GLN A 35 -4.97 24.26 15.14
CA GLN A 35 -4.15 24.84 14.07
C GLN A 35 -2.72 24.26 14.00
N ASP A 36 -2.46 23.10 14.61
CA ASP A 36 -1.16 22.46 14.64
C ASP A 36 -0.94 21.59 13.39
N THR A 37 -0.29 22.20 12.40
CA THR A 37 -0.03 21.54 11.11
C THR A 37 0.98 20.40 11.24
N ASP A 38 1.91 20.47 12.18
CA ASP A 38 2.94 19.44 12.35
C ASP A 38 2.37 18.21 13.05
N ALA A 39 1.51 18.41 14.06
CA ALA A 39 0.74 17.34 14.69
C ALA A 39 -0.20 16.65 13.68
N ALA A 40 -0.88 17.43 12.82
CA ALA A 40 -1.73 16.89 11.76
C ALA A 40 -0.94 16.02 10.77
N ARG A 41 0.25 16.47 10.34
CA ARG A 41 1.14 15.71 9.45
C ARG A 41 1.67 14.43 10.09
N ALA A 42 2.10 14.50 11.34
CA ALA A 42 2.57 13.33 12.09
C ALA A 42 1.45 12.27 12.20
N THR A 43 0.22 12.72 12.46
CA THR A 43 -0.96 11.85 12.55
C THR A 43 -1.31 11.24 11.18
N ALA A 44 -1.26 12.01 10.11
CA ALA A 44 -1.48 11.50 8.75
C ALA A 44 -0.45 10.44 8.35
N ALA A 45 0.83 10.66 8.67
CA ALA A 45 1.90 9.69 8.42
C ALA A 45 1.68 8.39 9.21
N PHE A 46 1.23 8.50 10.46
CA PHE A 46 0.87 7.34 11.28
C PHE A 46 -0.33 6.57 10.70
N ALA A 47 -1.39 7.27 10.30
CA ALA A 47 -2.57 6.65 9.69
C ALA A 47 -2.22 5.92 8.38
N ALA A 48 -1.41 6.56 7.52
CA ALA A 48 -0.91 5.96 6.28
C ALA A 48 -0.08 4.69 6.55
N SER A 49 0.82 4.74 7.53
CA SER A 49 1.64 3.59 7.92
C SER A 49 0.80 2.44 8.48
N SER A 50 -0.24 2.76 9.25
CA SER A 50 -1.18 1.76 9.78
C SER A 50 -1.98 1.10 8.66
N LEU A 51 -2.49 1.90 7.71
CA LEU A 51 -3.23 1.39 6.55
C LEU A 51 -2.34 0.52 5.65
N ALA A 52 -1.10 0.92 5.41
CA ALA A 52 -0.15 0.17 4.58
C ALA A 52 0.12 -1.25 5.09
N ARG A 53 0.02 -1.49 6.40
CA ARG A 53 0.17 -2.84 7.00
C ARG A 53 -0.97 -3.80 6.65
N HIS A 54 -2.09 -3.30 6.16
CA HIS A 54 -3.18 -4.12 5.65
C HIS A 54 -2.96 -4.58 4.21
N ALA A 55 -1.94 -4.05 3.51
CA ALA A 55 -1.56 -4.51 2.19
C ALA A 55 -0.51 -5.62 2.31
N GLU A 56 -0.72 -6.71 1.59
CA GLU A 56 0.26 -7.78 1.44
C GLU A 56 1.01 -7.62 0.11
N PRO A 57 2.29 -8.02 0.03
CA PRO A 57 3.00 -8.06 -1.23
C PRO A 57 2.29 -9.00 -2.22
N SER A 58 1.94 -8.52 -3.41
CA SER A 58 1.56 -9.43 -4.49
C SER A 58 2.83 -10.13 -4.96
N THR A 59 2.99 -11.39 -4.61
CA THR A 59 3.97 -12.23 -5.30
C THR A 59 3.51 -12.38 -6.75
N ARG A 60 4.03 -11.53 -7.64
CA ARG A 60 3.90 -11.75 -9.08
C ARG A 60 4.54 -13.11 -9.35
N ARG A 61 3.74 -14.11 -9.71
CA ARG A 61 4.24 -15.42 -10.14
C ARG A 61 5.05 -15.19 -11.44
N PRO A 62 6.32 -15.64 -11.53
CA PRO A 62 7.02 -15.67 -12.79
C PRO A 62 6.20 -16.51 -13.78
N LEU A 63 5.97 -16.00 -15.00
CA LEU A 63 5.35 -16.79 -16.05
C LEU A 63 6.28 -17.99 -16.34
N PRO A 64 5.76 -19.22 -16.50
CA PRO A 64 6.57 -20.36 -16.91
C PRO A 64 7.18 -20.04 -18.29
N GLY A 65 8.49 -19.74 -18.32
CA GLY A 65 9.21 -19.33 -19.53
C GLY A 65 10.43 -18.44 -19.26
N ASP A 66 10.46 -17.71 -18.14
CA ASP A 66 11.59 -16.84 -17.79
C ASP A 66 12.83 -17.60 -17.24
N SER A 67 12.73 -18.93 -17.11
CA SER A 67 13.75 -19.77 -16.43
C SER A 67 14.59 -20.65 -17.37
N THR A 68 14.47 -20.52 -18.69
CA THR A 68 15.26 -21.34 -19.62
C THR A 68 16.07 -20.49 -20.59
N HIS A 69 17.18 -19.92 -20.10
CA HIS A 69 18.36 -19.86 -20.95
C HIS A 69 19.67 -20.09 -20.19
N PRO A 70 19.90 -21.34 -19.75
CA PRO A 70 21.26 -21.88 -19.69
C PRO A 70 21.35 -23.04 -20.68
N GLU A 71 22.12 -22.87 -21.77
CA GLU A 71 22.86 -23.91 -22.52
C GLU A 71 23.09 -23.47 -23.99
N ASP A 72 24.02 -22.53 -24.19
CA ASP A 72 24.90 -22.52 -25.38
C ASP A 72 26.34 -22.64 -24.86
N ARG A 73 26.60 -23.76 -24.18
CA ARG A 73 27.94 -24.14 -23.72
C ARG A 73 28.17 -25.63 -23.95
N HIS A 74 28.31 -26.03 -25.22
CA HIS A 74 29.12 -27.14 -25.75
C HIS A 74 28.86 -27.14 -27.27
N ALA A 75 29.79 -26.80 -28.15
CA ALA A 75 31.08 -27.42 -28.48
C ALA A 75 31.00 -27.82 -29.97
N ASP A 76 31.69 -27.06 -30.82
CA ASP A 76 32.40 -27.56 -32.01
C ASP A 76 33.42 -26.51 -32.47
#